data_AF-A0A7R8AFU2-F1
#
_entry.id   AF-A0A7R8AFU2-F1
#
_cell.length_a   1.000
_cell.length_b   1.000
_cell.length_c   1.000
_cell.angle_alpha   90.00
_cell.angle_beta   90.00
_cell.angle_gamma   90.00
#
_symmetry.space_group_name_H-M   'P 1'
#
loop_
_entity.id
_entity.type
_entity.pdbx_description
1 polymer ?
#
loop_
_entity_poly.entity_id
_entity_poly.type
_entity_poly.pdbx_seq_one_letter_code
_entity_poly.pdbx_strand_id
1 'polypeptide(L)'
;MTAPESKRPVVCVFCGSVEGTNPAHMDTARRLAQIFHENNIQLVYGGGTKGLMGEIARTLVSLSGPDAVHGIIPRALVSVEPGYKSNNQEKTPSTSSAASTTGGGGKEAERVVNEGGTPSSEFGLTTIVADMHTRKRLMAQKVREGGPGSGFVALAGGFGTIEEVMEMTTWNQLGIHHLGVVLLNVAGYWDGLLEWVRNSVREGYVSKENGGILVEARTVEEVWPKLVQYQVSEGRYQLNWSDE
;
A
#
# COMPACT_ATOMS: atom_id res chain seq x y z
N MET A 1 26.10 -25.05 8.67
CA MET A 1 25.04 -24.25 9.31
C MET A 1 24.76 -23.08 8.38
N THR A 2 23.69 -23.13 7.60
CA THR A 2 23.25 -22.00 6.79
C THR A 2 22.76 -20.91 7.75
N ALA A 3 23.21 -19.66 7.57
CA ALA A 3 22.70 -18.53 8.33
C ALA A 3 21.17 -18.48 8.19
N PRO A 4 20.41 -18.11 9.25
CA PRO A 4 18.97 -17.94 9.14
C PRO A 4 18.69 -16.96 8.00
N GLU A 5 17.87 -17.38 7.05
CA GLU A 5 17.46 -16.57 5.91
C GLU A 5 16.81 -15.28 6.44
N SER A 6 17.40 -14.13 6.17
CA SER A 6 16.88 -12.85 6.64
C SER A 6 15.47 -12.67 6.07
N LYS A 7 14.51 -12.35 6.95
CA LYS A 7 13.14 -12.06 6.52
C LYS A 7 13.13 -11.00 5.41
N ARG A 8 12.26 -11.19 4.43
CA ARG A 8 12.03 -10.25 3.34
C ARG A 8 11.50 -8.91 3.88
N PRO A 9 11.98 -7.74 3.42
CA PRO A 9 11.38 -6.46 3.77
C PRO A 9 9.94 -6.37 3.22
N VAL A 10 9.04 -5.80 4.00
CA VAL A 10 7.65 -5.55 3.61
C VAL A 10 7.40 -4.05 3.64
N VAL A 11 6.97 -3.49 2.52
CA VAL A 11 6.67 -2.05 2.43
C VAL A 11 5.20 -1.87 2.09
N CYS A 12 4.51 -1.10 2.94
CA CYS A 12 3.14 -0.68 2.65
C CYS A 12 3.14 0.62 1.87
N VAL A 13 2.42 0.64 0.75
CA VAL A 13 2.31 1.82 -0.10
C VAL A 13 0.90 2.40 -0.02
N PHE A 14 0.81 3.65 0.43
CA PHE A 14 -0.40 4.47 0.39
C PHE A 14 -0.37 5.36 -0.86
N CYS A 15 -1.40 5.30 -1.68
CA CYS A 15 -1.45 6.04 -2.95
C CYS A 15 -2.87 6.21 -3.47
N GLY A 16 -3.06 7.07 -4.46
CA GLY A 16 -4.36 7.29 -5.09
C GLY A 16 -4.88 6.08 -5.87
N SER A 17 -6.20 5.86 -5.81
CA SER A 17 -6.93 4.91 -6.67
C SER A 17 -7.15 5.42 -8.10
N VAL A 18 -6.70 6.64 -8.40
CA VAL A 18 -6.74 7.29 -9.71
C VAL A 18 -5.32 7.67 -10.15
N GLU A 19 -5.14 7.93 -11.45
CA GLU A 19 -3.82 8.19 -12.05
C GLU A 19 -3.29 9.60 -11.72
N GLY A 20 -4.19 10.55 -11.48
CA GLY A 20 -3.85 11.98 -11.41
C GLY A 20 -3.71 12.61 -12.79
N THR A 21 -3.45 13.92 -12.84
CA THR A 21 -3.30 14.67 -14.10
C THR A 21 -1.85 14.84 -14.52
N ASN A 22 -0.90 14.70 -13.59
CA ASN A 22 0.53 14.74 -13.87
C ASN A 22 1.04 13.31 -14.15
N PRO A 23 1.51 13.00 -15.37
CA PRO A 23 1.95 11.65 -15.74
C PRO A 23 3.14 11.16 -14.90
N ALA A 24 3.92 12.07 -14.30
CA ALA A 24 5.05 11.72 -13.44
C ALA A 24 4.64 10.80 -12.27
N HIS A 25 3.39 10.87 -11.78
CA HIS A 25 2.94 10.02 -10.69
C HIS A 25 2.81 8.54 -11.10
N MET A 26 2.33 8.26 -12.32
CA MET A 26 2.28 6.90 -12.85
C MET A 26 3.69 6.34 -13.10
N ASP A 27 4.60 7.17 -13.63
CA ASP A 27 6.02 6.80 -13.79
C ASP A 27 6.67 6.46 -12.44
N THR A 28 6.33 7.23 -11.41
CA THR A 28 6.79 7.01 -10.03
C THR A 28 6.31 5.65 -9.50
N ALA A 29 5.05 5.29 -9.72
CA ALA A 29 4.51 3.99 -9.31
C ALA A 29 5.23 2.81 -10.00
N ARG A 30 5.47 2.92 -11.32
CA ARG A 30 6.25 1.92 -12.09
C ARG A 30 7.69 1.80 -11.59
N ARG A 31 8.37 2.93 -11.42
CA ARG A 31 9.77 2.95 -10.98
C ARG A 31 9.90 2.42 -9.56
N LEU A 32 8.95 2.69 -8.67
CA LEU A 32 8.97 2.17 -7.30
C LEU A 32 8.82 0.64 -7.28
N ALA A 33 7.97 0.08 -8.14
CA ALA A 33 7.88 -1.37 -8.32
C ALA A 33 9.21 -2.00 -8.80
N GLN A 34 9.96 -1.32 -9.67
CA GLN A 34 11.30 -1.77 -10.08
C GLN A 34 12.28 -1.77 -8.90
N ILE A 35 12.31 -0.70 -8.09
CA ILE A 35 13.11 -0.66 -6.86
C ILE A 35 12.72 -1.80 -5.92
N PHE A 36 11.43 -2.12 -5.79
CA PHE A 36 10.98 -3.22 -4.95
C PHE A 36 11.44 -4.57 -5.47
N HIS A 37 11.39 -4.80 -6.78
CA HIS A 37 11.94 -6.00 -7.40
C HIS A 37 13.45 -6.12 -7.17
N GLU A 38 14.21 -5.06 -7.48
CA GLU A 38 15.67 -4.99 -7.36
C GLU A 38 16.16 -5.30 -5.93
N ASN A 39 15.37 -4.95 -4.91
CA ASN A 39 15.71 -5.12 -3.50
C ASN A 39 14.94 -6.26 -2.81
N ASN A 40 14.26 -7.12 -3.58
CA ASN A 40 13.43 -8.22 -3.07
C ASN A 40 12.44 -7.75 -1.98
N ILE A 41 11.71 -6.66 -2.20
CA ILE A 41 10.73 -6.09 -1.26
C ILE A 41 9.34 -6.66 -1.58
N GLN A 42 8.58 -7.02 -0.55
CA GLN A 42 7.17 -7.37 -0.68
C GLN A 42 6.30 -6.12 -0.53
N LEU A 43 5.34 -5.95 -1.44
CA LEU A 43 4.37 -4.86 -1.40
C LEU A 43 3.14 -5.25 -0.59
N VAL A 44 2.76 -4.39 0.35
CA VAL A 44 1.42 -4.36 0.95
C VAL A 44 0.71 -3.10 0.46
N TYR A 45 -0.56 -3.20 0.07
CA TYR A 45 -1.29 -2.03 -0.42
C TYR A 45 -2.81 -2.17 -0.24
N GLY A 46 -3.52 -1.13 -0.66
CA GLY A 46 -4.96 -1.00 -0.47
C GLY A 46 -5.88 -1.92 -1.28
N GLY A 47 -5.32 -2.76 -2.17
CA GLY A 47 -6.07 -3.76 -2.93
C GLY A 47 -6.73 -3.28 -4.23
N GLY A 48 -6.70 -1.98 -4.54
CA GLY A 48 -7.29 -1.41 -5.75
C GLY A 48 -6.66 -1.90 -7.06
N THR A 49 -7.37 -1.76 -8.17
CA THR A 49 -6.93 -2.23 -9.50
C THR A 49 -6.62 -1.10 -10.49
N LYS A 50 -6.93 0.14 -10.10
CA LYS A 50 -6.79 1.36 -10.91
C LYS A 50 -5.78 2.34 -10.34
N GLY A 51 -5.44 3.34 -11.15
CA GLY A 51 -4.57 4.43 -10.75
C GLY A 51 -3.20 3.94 -10.28
N LEU A 52 -2.61 4.69 -9.35
CA LEU A 52 -1.30 4.36 -8.80
C LEU A 52 -1.30 3.00 -8.08
N MET A 53 -2.40 2.66 -7.39
CA MET A 53 -2.56 1.37 -6.70
C MET A 53 -2.44 0.19 -7.67
N GLY A 54 -3.20 0.22 -8.77
CA GLY A 54 -3.16 -0.82 -9.78
C GLY A 54 -1.81 -0.89 -10.49
N GLU A 55 -1.22 0.27 -10.78
CA GLU A 55 0.04 0.36 -11.53
C GLU A 55 1.22 -0.27 -10.77
N ILE A 56 1.41 0.09 -9.50
CA ILE A 56 2.52 -0.46 -8.71
C ILE A 56 2.35 -1.97 -8.48
N ALA A 57 1.13 -2.41 -8.19
CA ALA A 57 0.81 -3.81 -7.96
C ALA A 57 1.07 -4.65 -9.21
N ARG A 58 0.48 -4.27 -10.35
CA ARG A 58 0.64 -5.01 -11.61
C ARG A 58 2.09 -5.04 -12.09
N THR A 59 2.77 -3.89 -12.00
CA THR A 59 4.19 -3.81 -12.37
C THR A 59 5.02 -4.76 -11.52
N LEU A 60 4.85 -4.76 -10.19
CA LEU A 60 5.63 -5.62 -9.32
C LEU A 60 5.32 -7.11 -9.52
N VAL A 61 4.05 -7.48 -9.75
CA VAL A 61 3.69 -8.87 -10.08
C VAL A 61 4.34 -9.32 -11.37
N SER A 62 4.38 -8.47 -12.40
CA SER A 62 5.03 -8.81 -13.67
C SER A 62 6.54 -9.07 -13.53
N LEU A 63 7.18 -8.45 -12.53
CA LEU A 63 8.62 -8.58 -12.26
C LEU A 63 8.95 -9.68 -11.25
N SER A 64 8.12 -9.88 -10.22
CA SER A 64 8.46 -10.68 -9.03
C SER A 64 7.44 -11.78 -8.70
N GLY A 65 6.39 -11.93 -9.51
CA GLY A 65 5.31 -12.89 -9.29
C GLY A 65 4.24 -12.41 -8.28
N PRO A 66 3.09 -13.11 -8.22
CA PRO A 66 1.94 -12.71 -7.42
C PRO A 66 2.21 -12.69 -5.91
N ASP A 67 3.11 -13.54 -5.42
CA ASP A 67 3.46 -13.63 -3.99
C ASP A 67 4.26 -12.41 -3.50
N ALA A 68 4.77 -11.58 -4.41
CA ALA A 68 5.44 -10.32 -4.07
C ALA A 68 4.47 -9.19 -3.69
N VAL A 69 3.16 -9.37 -3.90
CA VAL A 69 2.15 -8.32 -3.68
C VAL A 69 0.98 -8.84 -2.86
N HIS A 70 0.60 -8.09 -1.83
CA HIS A 70 -0.55 -8.38 -0.98
C HIS A 70 -1.47 -7.16 -0.85
N GLY A 71 -2.62 -7.22 -1.51
CA GLY A 71 -3.69 -6.23 -1.38
C GLY A 71 -4.67 -6.57 -0.25
N ILE A 72 -5.05 -5.56 0.53
CA ILE A 72 -6.04 -5.71 1.62
C ILE A 72 -7.21 -4.76 1.38
N ILE A 73 -8.39 -5.32 1.12
CA ILE A 73 -9.60 -4.56 0.74
C ILE A 73 -10.74 -4.84 1.73
N PRO A 74 -11.52 -3.83 2.14
CA PRO A 74 -12.69 -4.05 2.97
C PRO A 74 -13.85 -4.58 2.11
N ARG A 75 -14.69 -5.42 2.70
CA ARG A 75 -15.84 -6.06 2.03
C ARG A 75 -16.75 -5.03 1.34
N ALA A 76 -16.96 -3.88 1.98
CA ALA A 76 -17.79 -2.80 1.43
C ALA A 76 -17.27 -2.22 0.10
N LEU A 77 -15.97 -2.31 -0.20
CA LEU A 77 -15.40 -1.80 -1.44
C LEU A 77 -15.35 -2.85 -2.55
N VAL A 78 -15.52 -4.13 -2.25
CA VAL A 78 -15.46 -5.23 -3.24
C VAL A 78 -16.49 -5.03 -4.37
N SER A 79 -17.70 -4.58 -4.06
CA SER A 79 -18.76 -4.42 -5.07
C SER A 79 -18.56 -3.21 -5.98
N VAL A 80 -17.79 -2.22 -5.56
CA VAL A 80 -17.55 -0.98 -6.31
C VAL A 80 -16.17 -0.92 -6.96
N GLU A 81 -15.23 -1.75 -6.47
CA GLU A 81 -13.87 -1.84 -7.02
C GLU A 81 -13.89 -2.66 -8.33
N PRO A 82 -13.48 -2.05 -9.46
CA PRO A 82 -13.37 -2.77 -10.72
C PRO A 82 -12.39 -3.96 -10.59
N GLY A 83 -12.73 -5.09 -11.21
CA GLY A 83 -11.92 -6.31 -11.12
C GLY A 83 -12.32 -7.27 -10.00
N TYR A 84 -13.30 -6.92 -9.16
CA TYR A 84 -13.83 -7.77 -8.08
C TYR A 84 -15.27 -8.25 -8.29
N LYS A 85 -15.81 -8.05 -9.49
CA LYS A 85 -17.19 -8.39 -9.83
C LYS A 85 -17.47 -9.87 -9.50
N SER A 86 -18.50 -10.08 -8.68
CA SER A 86 -18.99 -11.40 -8.32
C SER A 86 -19.75 -12.00 -9.51
N ASN A 87 -19.39 -13.20 -9.95
CA ASN A 87 -20.29 -14.04 -10.75
C ASN A 87 -21.42 -14.61 -9.86
N ASN A 88 -22.23 -13.73 -9.26
CA ASN A 88 -23.49 -14.13 -8.65
C ASN A 88 -24.62 -13.87 -9.65
N GLN A 89 -24.66 -14.67 -10.72
CA GLN A 89 -25.95 -15.07 -11.27
C GLN A 89 -26.42 -16.27 -10.46
N GLU A 90 -27.22 -16.01 -9.42
CA GLU A 90 -28.17 -17.00 -8.95
C GLU A 90 -28.99 -17.47 -10.15
N LYS A 91 -28.86 -18.76 -10.47
CA LYS A 91 -29.69 -19.44 -11.46
C LYS A 91 -31.14 -19.46 -10.97
N THR A 92 -31.93 -18.48 -11.38
CA THR A 92 -33.38 -18.65 -11.46
C THR A 92 -33.66 -19.46 -12.74
N PRO A 93 -34.35 -20.61 -12.69
CA PRO A 93 -34.58 -21.40 -13.89
C PRO A 93 -35.72 -20.76 -14.69
N SER A 94 -35.38 -19.99 -15.73
CA SER A 94 -36.32 -19.64 -16.79
C SER A 94 -35.93 -20.34 -18.09
N THR A 95 -36.78 -21.29 -18.46
CA THR A 95 -36.84 -21.98 -19.76
C THR A 95 -36.87 -21.00 -20.94
N SER A 96 -35.97 -21.19 -21.93
CA SER A 96 -36.28 -21.46 -23.35
C SER A 96 -35.22 -20.95 -24.36
N SER A 97 -34.59 -21.92 -25.05
CA SER A 97 -34.20 -21.97 -26.49
C SER A 97 -33.33 -20.90 -27.19
N ALA A 98 -32.22 -21.43 -27.76
CA ALA A 98 -31.71 -21.30 -29.14
C ALA A 98 -30.67 -20.20 -29.53
N ALA A 99 -29.41 -20.68 -29.64
CA ALA A 99 -28.36 -20.51 -30.68
C ALA A 99 -28.00 -19.14 -31.30
N SER A 100 -26.71 -18.76 -31.21
CA SER A 100 -25.77 -18.60 -32.36
C SER A 100 -24.41 -18.00 -31.92
N THR A 101 -23.43 -18.03 -32.81
CA THR A 101 -21.99 -18.30 -32.58
C THR A 101 -21.05 -17.08 -32.73
N THR A 102 -19.84 -17.21 -32.16
CA THR A 102 -18.51 -16.62 -32.53
C THR A 102 -18.14 -15.16 -32.20
N GLY A 103 -16.94 -15.01 -31.59
CA GLY A 103 -16.11 -13.79 -31.57
C GLY A 103 -15.16 -13.71 -30.36
N GLY A 104 -13.86 -13.97 -30.56
CA GLY A 104 -12.84 -14.07 -29.49
C GLY A 104 -12.09 -12.78 -29.16
N GLY A 105 -11.27 -12.84 -28.10
CA GLY A 105 -10.17 -11.90 -27.82
C GLY A 105 -10.06 -11.43 -26.36
N GLY A 106 -9.29 -12.17 -25.54
CA GLY A 106 -8.70 -11.71 -24.26
C GLY A 106 -9.67 -11.30 -23.15
N LYS A 107 -10.16 -12.25 -22.34
CA LYS A 107 -10.82 -11.91 -21.08
C LYS A 107 -9.77 -11.55 -20.04
N GLU A 108 -9.74 -10.28 -19.63
CA GLU A 108 -9.02 -9.82 -18.44
C GLU A 108 -9.37 -10.69 -17.23
N ALA A 109 -8.38 -10.99 -16.40
CA ALA A 109 -8.53 -11.86 -15.24
C ALA A 109 -9.32 -11.14 -14.13
N GLU A 110 -10.63 -11.36 -14.11
CA GLU A 110 -11.53 -10.98 -13.02
C GLU A 110 -11.14 -11.71 -11.73
N ARG A 111 -11.00 -11.00 -10.59
CA ARG A 111 -10.67 -11.62 -9.30
C ARG A 111 -11.89 -12.41 -8.81
N VAL A 112 -11.79 -13.74 -8.79
CA VAL A 112 -12.85 -14.62 -8.27
C VAL A 112 -12.87 -14.53 -6.74
N VAL A 113 -13.97 -14.03 -6.19
CA VAL A 113 -14.19 -13.93 -4.74
C VAL A 113 -14.83 -15.23 -4.25
N ASN A 114 -14.04 -16.13 -3.68
CA ASN A 114 -14.57 -17.20 -2.82
C ASN A 114 -14.44 -16.73 -1.37
N GLU A 115 -15.54 -16.68 -0.62
CA GLU A 115 -15.53 -16.36 0.81
C GLU A 115 -14.60 -17.35 1.53
N GLY A 116 -13.40 -16.88 1.90
CA GLY A 116 -12.42 -17.65 2.70
C GLY A 116 -11.12 -18.05 2.00
N GLY A 117 -10.87 -17.68 0.74
CA GLY A 117 -9.59 -17.93 0.04
C GLY A 117 -8.93 -16.66 -0.49
N THR A 118 -7.59 -16.62 -0.49
CA THR A 118 -6.78 -15.55 -1.11
C THR A 118 -6.77 -15.71 -2.63
N PRO A 119 -7.45 -14.86 -3.42
CA PRO A 119 -7.35 -14.91 -4.88
C PRO A 119 -6.02 -14.31 -5.31
N SER A 120 -5.28 -15.01 -6.17
CA SER A 120 -4.11 -14.48 -6.87
C SER A 120 -4.54 -13.96 -8.24
N SER A 121 -4.16 -12.73 -8.59
CA SER A 121 -4.38 -12.15 -9.92
C SER A 121 -3.12 -11.46 -10.44
N GLU A 122 -3.20 -10.78 -11.59
CA GLU A 122 -2.11 -9.91 -12.08
C GLU A 122 -1.73 -8.76 -11.13
N PHE A 123 -2.44 -8.61 -10.02
CA PHE A 123 -2.19 -7.62 -8.97
C PHE A 123 -1.79 -8.27 -7.63
N GLY A 124 -1.56 -9.59 -7.63
CA GLY A 124 -1.07 -10.35 -6.49
C GLY A 124 -2.17 -10.95 -5.63
N LEU A 125 -1.76 -11.34 -4.43
CA LEU A 125 -2.63 -11.91 -3.41
C LEU A 125 -3.57 -10.85 -2.86
N THR A 126 -4.84 -11.21 -2.61
CA THR A 126 -5.81 -10.30 -2.02
C THR A 126 -6.46 -10.90 -0.76
N THR A 127 -6.53 -10.12 0.31
CA THR A 127 -7.33 -10.45 1.50
C THR A 127 -8.49 -9.49 1.65
N ILE A 128 -9.69 -10.04 1.84
CA ILE A 128 -10.91 -9.27 2.13
C ILE A 128 -11.11 -9.23 3.64
N VAL A 129 -11.32 -8.04 4.18
CA VAL A 129 -11.57 -7.82 5.61
C VAL A 129 -12.96 -7.22 5.85
N ALA A 130 -13.45 -7.28 7.08
CA ALA A 130 -14.79 -6.80 7.41
C ALA A 130 -14.94 -5.28 7.25
N ASP A 131 -13.94 -4.52 7.69
CA ASP A 131 -14.03 -3.06 7.84
C ASP A 131 -12.67 -2.35 7.61
N MET A 132 -12.71 -1.01 7.59
CA MET A 132 -11.54 -0.17 7.34
C MET A 132 -10.50 -0.18 8.47
N HIS A 133 -10.91 -0.37 9.72
CA HIS A 133 -9.97 -0.44 10.84
C HIS A 133 -9.16 -1.73 10.79
N THR A 134 -9.84 -2.86 10.58
CA THR A 134 -9.23 -4.18 10.38
C THR A 134 -8.27 -4.14 9.18
N ARG A 135 -8.65 -3.43 8.10
CA ARG A 135 -7.79 -3.21 6.92
C ARG A 135 -6.48 -2.53 7.29
N LYS A 136 -6.53 -1.34 7.91
CA LYS A 136 -5.34 -0.55 8.26
C LYS A 136 -4.47 -1.28 9.27
N ARG A 137 -5.07 -1.92 10.28
CA ARG A 137 -4.37 -2.75 11.27
C ARG A 137 -3.63 -3.91 10.62
N LEU A 138 -4.28 -4.66 9.71
CA LEU A 138 -3.64 -5.78 9.02
C LEU A 138 -2.50 -5.31 8.11
N MET A 139 -2.68 -4.19 7.38
CA MET A 139 -1.63 -3.60 6.57
C MET A 139 -0.41 -3.26 7.43
N ALA A 140 -0.60 -2.54 8.54
CA ALA A 140 0.48 -2.18 9.45
C ALA A 140 1.14 -3.40 10.12
N GLN A 141 0.35 -4.41 10.51
CA GLN A 141 0.87 -5.66 11.06
C GLN A 141 1.80 -6.37 10.07
N LYS A 142 1.42 -6.47 8.80
CA LYS A 142 2.26 -7.11 7.77
C LYS A 142 3.60 -6.41 7.58
N VAL A 143 3.62 -5.07 7.65
CA VAL A 143 4.88 -4.31 7.60
C VAL A 143 5.74 -4.58 8.83
N ARG A 144 5.14 -4.60 10.03
CA ARG A 144 5.85 -4.89 11.31
C ARG A 144 6.43 -6.30 11.37
N GLU A 145 5.80 -7.27 10.71
CA GLU A 145 6.27 -8.66 10.64
C GLU A 145 7.42 -8.86 9.63
N GLY A 146 7.63 -7.88 8.74
CA GLY A 146 8.66 -7.86 7.71
C GLY A 146 10.08 -7.73 8.26
N GLY A 147 11.06 -7.96 7.38
CA GLY A 147 12.49 -7.84 7.71
C GLY A 147 13.02 -6.41 7.79
N PRO A 148 14.33 -6.24 8.01
CA PRO A 148 14.98 -4.92 7.99
C PRO A 148 14.68 -4.12 6.71
N GLY A 149 14.43 -2.82 6.84
CA GLY A 149 14.01 -1.95 5.73
C GLY A 149 12.51 -1.95 5.44
N SER A 150 11.70 -2.68 6.23
CA SER A 150 10.24 -2.55 6.17
C SER A 150 9.78 -1.16 6.59
N GLY A 151 8.67 -0.68 6.02
CA GLY A 151 8.10 0.61 6.38
C GLY A 151 6.94 1.04 5.51
N PHE A 152 6.63 2.33 5.56
CA PHE A 152 5.48 2.93 4.89
C PHE A 152 5.95 3.96 3.88
N VAL A 153 5.36 3.96 2.69
CA VAL A 153 5.66 4.91 1.62
C VAL A 153 4.37 5.52 1.10
N ALA A 154 4.34 6.84 0.95
CA ALA A 154 3.23 7.55 0.34
C ALA A 154 3.61 8.08 -1.04
N LEU A 155 2.90 7.61 -2.07
CA LEU A 155 2.86 8.27 -3.38
C LEU A 155 1.77 9.36 -3.36
N ALA A 156 1.59 10.08 -4.46
CA ALA A 156 0.48 11.02 -4.61
C ALA A 156 -0.89 10.36 -4.34
N GLY A 157 -1.80 11.08 -3.67
CA GLY A 157 -3.09 10.54 -3.28
C GLY A 157 -3.96 11.54 -2.50
N GLY A 158 -5.25 11.24 -2.40
CA GLY A 158 -6.23 12.14 -1.79
C GLY A 158 -6.35 11.99 -0.27
N PHE A 159 -7.55 12.30 0.25
CA PHE A 159 -7.83 12.27 1.69
C PHE A 159 -7.57 10.92 2.36
N GLY A 160 -7.88 9.81 1.68
CA GLY A 160 -7.59 8.48 2.23
C GLY A 160 -6.09 8.24 2.43
N THR A 161 -5.26 8.65 1.46
CA THR A 161 -3.81 8.50 1.53
C THR A 161 -3.21 9.31 2.66
N ILE A 162 -3.60 10.58 2.82
CA ILE A 162 -3.10 11.40 3.93
C ILE A 162 -3.60 10.90 5.29
N GLU A 163 -4.83 10.38 5.38
CA GLU A 163 -5.34 9.77 6.62
C GLU A 163 -4.49 8.56 7.04
N GLU A 164 -4.19 7.67 6.11
CA GLU A 164 -3.34 6.49 6.34
C GLU A 164 -1.91 6.88 6.75
N VAL A 165 -1.33 7.90 6.09
CA VAL A 165 -0.01 8.45 6.44
C VAL A 165 0.02 9.03 7.84
N MET A 166 -0.98 9.84 8.20
CA MET A 166 -1.04 10.50 9.50
C MET A 166 -1.32 9.50 10.62
N GLU A 167 -2.08 8.43 10.36
CA GLU A 167 -2.27 7.34 11.32
C GLU A 167 -0.93 6.63 11.62
N MET A 168 -0.16 6.23 10.59
CA MET A 168 1.16 5.59 10.80
C MET A 168 2.17 6.56 11.44
N THR A 169 2.10 7.85 11.11
CA THR A 169 2.94 8.87 11.75
C THR A 169 2.64 8.99 13.24
N THR A 170 1.35 8.98 13.60
CA THR A 170 0.91 9.07 14.99
C THR A 170 1.25 7.80 15.76
N TRP A 171 1.09 6.62 15.17
CA TRP A 171 1.49 5.35 15.76
C TRP A 171 3.00 5.26 15.98
N ASN A 172 3.80 5.79 15.05
CA ASN A 172 5.22 6.01 15.29
C ASN A 172 5.40 6.93 16.49
N GLN A 173 4.87 8.16 16.50
CA GLN A 173 5.03 9.10 17.62
C GLN A 173 4.68 8.50 18.99
N LEU A 174 3.63 7.68 19.07
CA LEU A 174 3.12 7.04 20.29
C LEU A 174 3.89 5.80 20.78
N GLY A 175 4.88 5.30 20.04
CA GLY A 175 5.63 4.11 20.45
C GLY A 175 5.14 2.78 19.85
N ILE A 176 4.05 2.78 19.06
CA ILE A 176 3.37 1.54 18.61
C ILE A 176 4.21 0.76 17.57
N HIS A 177 4.95 1.46 16.69
CA HIS A 177 5.93 0.86 15.79
C HIS A 177 7.14 1.76 15.58
N HIS A 178 8.27 1.22 15.11
CA HIS A 178 9.52 1.95 14.90
C HIS A 178 9.93 2.09 13.43
N LEU A 179 9.02 1.75 12.52
CA LEU A 179 9.25 1.75 11.08
C LEU A 179 9.14 3.16 10.49
N GLY A 180 9.91 3.42 9.44
CA GLY A 180 9.93 4.70 8.73
C GLY A 180 8.65 4.98 7.93
N VAL A 181 8.29 6.26 7.85
CA VAL A 181 7.18 6.76 7.03
C VAL A 181 7.75 7.76 6.02
N VAL A 182 7.80 7.36 4.75
CA VAL A 182 8.45 8.13 3.67
C VAL A 182 7.39 8.75 2.76
N LEU A 183 7.47 10.07 2.56
CA LEU A 183 6.69 10.81 1.57
C LEU A 183 7.50 10.92 0.28
N LEU A 184 7.03 10.29 -0.80
CA LEU A 184 7.67 10.42 -2.11
C LEU A 184 7.15 11.68 -2.82
N ASN A 185 7.88 12.78 -2.62
CA ASN A 185 7.52 14.15 -2.99
C ASN A 185 7.92 14.51 -4.44
N VAL A 186 7.32 13.82 -5.40
CA VAL A 186 7.54 14.11 -6.82
C VAL A 186 6.75 15.35 -7.24
N ALA A 187 7.42 16.27 -7.95
CA ALA A 187 6.85 17.54 -8.42
C ALA A 187 6.26 18.42 -7.29
N GLY A 188 6.77 18.30 -6.05
CA GLY A 188 6.34 19.10 -4.91
C GLY A 188 4.94 18.73 -4.38
N TYR A 189 4.42 17.55 -4.72
CA TYR A 189 3.07 17.10 -4.32
C TYR A 189 2.79 17.21 -2.82
N TRP A 190 3.79 16.90 -1.98
CA TRP A 190 3.71 16.89 -0.52
C TRP A 190 4.26 18.15 0.14
N ASP A 191 4.64 19.19 -0.61
CA ASP A 191 5.24 20.42 -0.07
C ASP A 191 4.34 21.08 0.99
N GLY A 192 3.01 21.10 0.74
CA GLY A 192 2.04 21.67 1.67
C GLY A 192 1.97 20.92 3.00
N LEU A 193 2.04 19.58 2.98
CA LEU A 193 2.04 18.78 4.20
C LEU A 193 3.35 18.96 4.98
N LEU A 194 4.49 18.91 4.29
CA LEU A 194 5.80 19.13 4.89
C LEU A 194 5.91 20.54 5.51
N GLU A 195 5.32 21.55 4.86
CA GLU A 195 5.24 22.91 5.42
C GLU A 195 4.33 22.96 6.65
N TRP A 196 3.21 22.25 6.65
CA TRP A 196 2.37 22.13 7.83
C TRP A 196 3.11 21.47 9.01
N VAL A 197 3.92 20.44 8.77
CA VAL A 197 4.78 19.82 9.81
C VAL A 197 5.77 20.84 10.36
N ARG A 198 6.48 21.57 9.48
CA ARG A 198 7.43 22.62 9.89
C ARG A 198 6.75 23.70 10.75
N ASN A 199 5.57 24.14 10.36
CA ASN A 199 4.78 25.09 11.13
C ASN A 199 4.36 24.51 12.49
N SER A 200 3.89 23.26 12.53
CA SER A 200 3.52 22.59 13.77
C SER A 200 4.70 22.45 14.75
N VAL A 201 5.92 22.26 14.23
CA VAL A 201 7.15 22.29 15.02
C VAL A 201 7.45 23.71 15.53
N ARG A 202 7.35 24.72 14.66
CA ARG A 202 7.58 26.12 15.05
C ARG A 202 6.63 26.59 16.15
N GLU A 203 5.35 26.22 16.05
CA GLU A 203 4.31 26.58 17.02
C GLU A 203 4.28 25.64 18.25
N GLY A 204 5.16 24.63 18.31
CA GLY A 204 5.33 23.77 19.50
C GLY A 204 4.29 22.64 19.65
N TYR A 205 3.46 22.37 18.65
CA TYR A 205 2.54 21.22 18.66
C TYR A 205 3.25 19.89 18.37
N VAL A 206 4.39 19.95 17.68
CA VAL A 206 5.27 18.80 17.40
C VAL A 206 6.67 19.14 17.88
N SER A 207 7.32 18.27 18.65
CA SER A 207 8.73 18.46 19.04
C SER A 207 9.64 18.46 17.81
N LYS A 208 10.78 19.16 17.87
CA LYS A 208 11.76 19.18 16.77
C LYS A 208 12.19 17.78 16.33
N GLU A 209 12.35 16.87 17.27
CA GLU A 209 12.74 15.48 17.05
C GLU A 209 11.63 14.72 16.30
N ASN A 210 10.38 14.81 16.77
CA ASN A 210 9.24 14.14 16.12
C ASN A 210 8.89 14.72 14.75
N GLY A 211 9.31 15.96 14.44
CA GLY A 211 9.21 16.52 13.10
C GLY A 211 9.93 15.71 12.02
N GLY A 212 10.92 14.89 12.42
CA GLY A 212 11.65 13.97 11.54
C GLY A 212 11.01 12.59 11.34
N ILE A 213 9.83 12.31 11.93
CA ILE A 213 9.13 11.02 11.74
C ILE A 213 8.73 10.84 10.27
N LEU A 214 8.20 11.90 9.65
CA LEU A 214 7.87 11.95 8.23
C LEU A 214 9.12 12.31 7.43
N VAL A 215 9.62 11.37 6.65
CA VAL A 215 10.84 11.54 5.85
C VAL A 215 10.48 11.88 4.41
N GLU A 216 10.96 13.00 3.90
CA GLU A 216 10.83 13.36 2.49
C GLU A 216 11.82 12.54 1.63
N ALA A 217 11.34 11.94 0.54
CA ALA A 217 12.12 11.45 -0.59
C ALA A 217 11.73 12.24 -1.84
N ARG A 218 12.69 12.84 -2.56
CA ARG A 218 12.41 13.66 -3.75
C ARG A 218 12.47 12.86 -5.05
N THR A 219 13.11 11.71 -5.02
CA THR A 219 13.20 10.76 -6.12
C THR A 219 12.84 9.36 -5.63
N VAL A 220 12.50 8.47 -6.58
CA VAL A 220 12.14 7.09 -6.25
C VAL A 220 13.35 6.33 -5.68
N GLU A 221 14.54 6.64 -6.18
CA GLU A 221 15.81 6.05 -5.79
C GLU A 221 16.16 6.33 -4.31
N GLU A 222 15.66 7.43 -3.76
CA GLU A 222 15.88 7.78 -2.34
C GLU A 222 15.03 6.94 -1.37
N VAL A 223 13.94 6.32 -1.84
CA VAL A 223 12.97 5.63 -0.97
C VAL A 223 13.62 4.48 -0.21
N TRP A 224 14.30 3.58 -0.92
CA TRP A 224 14.89 2.40 -0.29
C TRP A 224 16.01 2.75 0.72
N PRO A 225 17.00 3.59 0.36
CA PRO A 225 17.99 4.06 1.33
C PRO A 225 17.37 4.70 2.58
N LYS A 226 16.32 5.51 2.41
CA LYS A 226 15.64 6.17 3.54
C LYS A 226 14.88 5.20 4.44
N LEU A 227 14.31 4.13 3.90
CA LEU A 227 13.68 3.08 4.70
C LEU A 227 14.72 2.27 5.50
N VAL A 228 15.82 1.88 4.85
CA VAL A 228 16.89 1.09 5.50
C VAL A 228 17.61 1.89 6.57
N GLN A 229 17.88 3.16 6.31
CA GLN A 229 18.63 4.04 7.20
C GLN A 229 17.74 4.77 8.21
N TYR A 230 16.43 4.52 8.20
CA TYR A 230 15.49 5.18 9.09
C TYR A 230 15.89 4.96 10.54
N GLN A 231 15.96 6.06 11.29
CA GLN A 231 16.17 6.04 12.72
C GLN A 231 14.96 6.64 13.42
N VAL A 232 14.60 5.96 14.50
CA VAL A 232 13.51 6.36 15.37
C VAL A 232 13.81 7.71 16.01
N SER A 233 12.83 8.61 16.03
CA SER A 233 12.96 9.89 16.73
C SER A 233 13.17 9.71 18.23
N GLU A 234 14.13 10.43 18.81
CA GLU A 234 14.44 10.41 20.25
C GLU A 234 13.33 11.05 21.11
N GLY A 235 12.45 11.86 20.50
CA GLY A 235 11.35 12.57 21.18
C GLY A 235 10.04 11.76 21.30
N ARG A 236 10.07 10.45 21.02
CA ARG A 236 8.87 9.60 21.03
C ARG A 236 8.42 9.23 22.44
N TYR A 237 7.13 8.95 22.57
CA TYR A 237 6.58 8.40 23.80
C TYR A 237 7.05 6.94 24.00
N GLN A 238 7.51 6.62 25.21
CA GLN A 238 7.87 5.26 25.63
C GLN A 238 6.66 4.58 26.29
N LEU A 239 5.57 4.43 25.53
CA LEU A 239 4.36 3.78 26.02
C LEU A 239 4.40 2.27 25.73
N ASN A 240 3.96 1.46 26.68
CA ASN A 240 3.77 0.04 26.46
C ASN A 240 2.37 -0.23 25.91
N TRP A 241 2.30 -0.79 24.72
CA TRP A 241 1.05 -1.11 24.02
C TRP A 241 0.82 -2.64 23.93
N SER A 242 1.41 -3.42 24.85
CA SER A 242 1.34 -4.89 24.86
C SER A 242 -0.05 -5.47 25.18
N ASP A 243 -1.01 -4.62 25.55
CA ASP A 243 -2.33 -5.02 26.04
C ASP A 243 -3.48 -4.79 25.02
N GLU A 244 -3.15 -4.53 23.74
CA GLU A 244 -4.12 -4.47 22.62
C GLU A 244 -3.96 -5.59 21.58
#